data_AF-A0A4V2URU8-F1
#
_entry.id   AF-A0A4V2URU8-F1
#
_cell.length_a   1.000
_cell.length_b   1.000
_cell.length_c   1.000
_cell.angle_alpha   90.00
_cell.angle_beta   90.00
_cell.angle_gamma   90.00
#
_symmetry.space_group_name_H-M   'P 1'
#
loop_
_entity.id
_entity.type
_entity.pdbx_description
1 polymer ?
#
loop_
_entity_poly.entity_id
_entity_poly.type
_entity_poly.pdbx_seq_one_letter_code
_entity_poly.pdbx_strand_id
1 'polypeptide(L)'
;MNRFDNEDKIISQFQEVNDNEVMFATQSETIEAVYFSIHTETLWKNWINSSGKSDPPPDYYSPKDELMMDVMRVDDHAFVDEKGKIQNPTNAGESKLYKELKESSIQEIYPNAELIVNAKTLLPSEQDHNYLFYKSNFERIVSEHIKKLPLYQSNHDGYKTVLFVMDESSAYLQCESNKPNMDEVHEGEMIAGKPHLFFWDENFVNVFLHSGIDYLIWYAPYKLLRTSQGIFELPKVVMFDCKTGNYDNLIKYNEERICSSEL
;
A
#
# COMPACT_ATOMS: atom_id res chain seq x y z
N MET A 1 12.71 -2.50 4.18
CA MET A 1 12.01 -1.42 3.50
C MET A 1 12.85 -0.71 2.43
N ASN A 2 14.16 -0.98 2.26
CA ASN A 2 14.95 -0.44 1.13
C ASN A 2 14.58 -1.01 -0.26
N ARG A 3 13.84 -2.12 -0.31
CA ARG A 3 13.50 -2.81 -1.58
C ARG A 3 12.61 -1.95 -2.48
N PHE A 4 11.68 -1.21 -1.86
CA PHE A 4 10.67 -0.40 -2.53
C PHE A 4 10.98 1.10 -2.45
N ASP A 5 12.24 1.48 -2.21
CA ASP A 5 12.69 2.87 -2.34
C ASP A 5 12.88 3.29 -3.81
N ASN A 6 12.58 2.39 -4.75
CA ASN A 6 12.59 2.63 -6.18
C ASN A 6 11.20 2.28 -6.71
N GLU A 7 10.51 3.30 -7.22
CA GLU A 7 9.16 3.19 -7.72
C GLU A 7 9.06 2.23 -8.92
N ASP A 8 10.10 2.13 -9.77
CA ASP A 8 10.11 1.19 -10.90
C ASP A 8 10.03 -0.27 -10.43
N LYS A 9 10.58 -0.58 -9.25
CA LYS A 9 10.45 -1.93 -8.68
C LYS A 9 9.04 -2.22 -8.19
N ILE A 10 8.34 -1.20 -7.68
CA ILE A 10 6.93 -1.31 -7.29
C ILE A 10 6.10 -1.59 -8.53
N ILE A 11 6.27 -0.78 -9.59
CA ILE A 11 5.53 -0.94 -10.84
C ILE A 11 5.83 -2.30 -11.49
N SER A 12 7.10 -2.72 -11.52
CA SER A 12 7.47 -4.03 -12.10
C SER A 12 6.76 -5.19 -11.37
N GLN A 13 6.67 -5.15 -10.04
CA GLN A 13 5.94 -6.18 -9.29
C GLN A 13 4.42 -6.10 -9.48
N PHE A 14 3.89 -4.89 -9.58
CA PHE A 14 2.47 -4.68 -9.91
C PHE A 14 2.11 -5.30 -11.29
N GLN A 15 3.00 -5.18 -12.27
CA GLN A 15 2.81 -5.76 -13.61
C GLN A 15 2.85 -7.30 -13.62
N GLU A 16 3.36 -7.94 -12.56
CA GLU A 16 3.34 -9.40 -12.39
C GLU A 16 2.02 -9.93 -11.78
N VAL A 17 1.14 -9.04 -11.29
CA VAL A 17 -0.16 -9.42 -10.72
C VAL A 17 -1.06 -9.98 -11.81
N ASN A 18 -1.72 -11.11 -11.55
CA ASN A 18 -2.66 -11.68 -12.53
C ASN A 18 -3.98 -10.90 -12.55
N ASP A 19 -4.61 -10.80 -13.72
CA ASP A 19 -5.88 -10.08 -13.90
C ASP A 19 -6.99 -10.55 -12.93
N ASN A 20 -7.00 -11.83 -12.56
CA ASN A 20 -7.99 -12.37 -11.61
C ASN A 20 -7.74 -11.98 -10.14
N GLU A 21 -6.60 -11.35 -9.84
CA GLU A 21 -6.24 -10.80 -8.54
C GLU A 21 -6.52 -9.28 -8.46
N VAL A 22 -7.05 -8.70 -9.54
CA VAL A 22 -7.40 -7.27 -9.65
C VAL A 22 -8.90 -7.09 -9.51
N MET A 23 -9.30 -6.12 -8.70
CA MET A 23 -10.69 -5.73 -8.51
C MET A 23 -10.90 -4.28 -8.94
N PHE A 24 -11.96 -4.01 -9.69
CA PHE A 24 -12.44 -2.66 -9.96
C PHE A 24 -13.56 -2.31 -8.98
N ALA A 25 -13.36 -1.30 -8.14
CA ALA A 25 -14.36 -0.88 -7.17
C ALA A 25 -15.62 -0.30 -7.85
N THR A 26 -15.45 0.28 -9.04
CA THR A 26 -16.53 0.54 -10.01
C THR A 26 -16.00 0.24 -11.40
N GLN A 27 -16.57 -0.77 -12.08
CA GLN A 27 -16.09 -1.19 -13.40
C GLN A 27 -16.53 -0.22 -14.50
N SER A 28 -15.57 0.19 -15.34
CA SER A 28 -15.83 0.96 -16.56
C SER A 28 -14.68 0.79 -17.56
N GLU A 29 -14.96 1.00 -18.85
CA GLU A 29 -13.91 0.98 -19.90
C GLU A 29 -12.78 2.00 -19.61
N THR A 30 -13.12 3.14 -18.97
CA THR A 30 -12.14 4.18 -18.67
C THR A 30 -11.13 3.72 -17.64
N ILE A 31 -11.57 3.12 -16.52
CA ILE A 31 -10.66 2.67 -15.47
C ILE A 31 -9.89 1.42 -15.88
N GLU A 32 -10.49 0.55 -16.70
CA GLU A 32 -9.81 -0.58 -17.32
C GLU A 32 -8.67 -0.10 -18.23
N ALA A 33 -8.90 0.95 -19.04
CA ALA A 33 -7.85 1.53 -19.87
C ALA A 33 -6.68 2.11 -19.05
N VAL A 34 -6.96 2.75 -17.91
CA VAL A 34 -5.91 3.22 -16.97
C VAL A 34 -5.14 2.04 -16.38
N TYR A 35 -5.82 0.97 -15.98
CA TYR A 35 -5.17 -0.25 -15.50
C TYR A 35 -4.23 -0.82 -16.58
N PHE A 36 -4.71 -1.05 -17.79
CA PHE A 36 -3.89 -1.62 -18.86
C PHE A 36 -2.74 -0.71 -19.28
N SER A 37 -2.90 0.62 -19.25
CA SER A 37 -1.81 1.54 -19.62
C SER A 37 -0.61 1.44 -18.67
N ILE A 38 -0.83 1.05 -17.42
CA ILE A 38 0.21 0.87 -16.39
C ILE A 38 0.66 -0.59 -16.28
N HIS A 39 -0.29 -1.53 -16.27
CA HIS A 39 -0.03 -2.96 -16.03
C HIS A 39 0.57 -3.67 -17.25
N THR A 40 0.17 -3.30 -18.47
CA THR A 40 0.67 -3.96 -19.68
C THR A 40 2.06 -3.42 -20.06
N GLU A 41 3.09 -4.27 -20.02
CA GLU A 41 4.49 -3.89 -20.30
C GLU A 41 4.67 -3.13 -21.62
N THR A 42 3.95 -3.51 -22.68
CA THR A 42 4.04 -2.81 -23.97
C THR A 42 3.42 -1.42 -23.95
N LEU A 43 2.40 -1.19 -23.11
CA LEU A 43 1.74 0.11 -22.96
C LEU A 43 2.49 1.00 -21.97
N TRP A 44 3.14 0.40 -20.95
CA TRP A 44 3.98 1.10 -19.99
C TRP A 44 5.09 1.93 -20.64
N LYS A 45 5.57 1.53 -21.83
CA LYS A 45 6.54 2.30 -22.64
C LYS A 45 6.07 3.69 -23.04
N ASN A 46 4.78 4.00 -22.91
CA ASN A 46 4.22 5.33 -23.14
C ASN A 46 4.30 6.24 -21.89
N TRP A 47 4.78 5.73 -20.76
CA TRP A 47 5.01 6.47 -19.54
C TRP A 47 6.48 6.93 -19.46
N ILE A 48 6.67 8.12 -18.92
CA ILE A 48 7.96 8.74 -18.68
C ILE A 48 8.19 8.73 -17.18
N ASN A 49 9.32 8.17 -16.74
CA ASN A 49 9.77 8.23 -15.36
C ASN A 49 10.35 9.63 -15.07
N SER A 50 9.82 10.26 -14.02
CA SER A 50 10.19 11.55 -13.44
C SER A 50 10.34 11.45 -11.91
N SER A 51 10.60 10.25 -11.36
CA SER A 51 10.78 10.00 -9.93
C SER A 51 12.18 10.35 -9.41
N GLY A 52 13.02 10.93 -10.27
CA GLY A 52 14.36 11.39 -9.90
C GLY A 52 14.31 12.52 -8.86
N LYS A 53 15.26 12.53 -7.93
CA LYS A 53 15.34 13.53 -6.83
C LYS A 53 15.38 15.00 -7.27
N SER A 54 15.72 15.27 -8.53
CA SER A 54 15.83 16.62 -9.10
C SER A 54 14.77 16.89 -10.17
N ASP A 55 13.92 15.92 -10.46
CA ASP A 55 12.88 16.04 -11.46
C ASP A 55 11.62 16.64 -10.82
N PRO A 56 10.80 17.40 -11.59
CA PRO A 56 9.54 17.90 -11.08
C PRO A 56 8.56 16.73 -10.89
N PRO A 57 7.73 16.76 -9.83
CA PRO A 57 6.74 15.72 -9.62
C PRO A 57 5.59 15.84 -10.63
N PRO A 58 4.79 14.78 -10.84
CA PRO A 58 4.80 13.51 -10.09
C PRO A 58 5.80 12.49 -10.62
N ASP A 59 5.88 11.33 -9.97
CA ASP A 59 6.84 10.26 -10.30
C ASP A 59 6.78 9.78 -11.76
N TYR A 60 5.59 9.77 -12.37
CA TYR A 60 5.40 9.33 -13.76
C TYR A 60 4.35 10.16 -14.48
N TYR A 61 4.47 10.25 -15.81
CA TYR A 61 3.41 10.80 -16.65
C TYR A 61 3.40 10.17 -18.04
N SER A 62 2.23 10.10 -18.67
CA SER A 62 2.04 9.67 -20.05
C SER A 62 1.38 10.77 -20.88
N PRO A 63 2.14 11.43 -21.78
CA PRO A 63 1.56 12.39 -22.71
C PRO A 63 0.58 11.79 -23.70
N LYS A 64 0.69 10.49 -23.98
CA LYS A 64 -0.18 9.78 -24.91
C LYS A 64 -1.57 9.56 -24.33
N ASP A 65 -1.62 9.17 -23.07
CA ASP A 65 -2.87 8.83 -22.37
C ASP A 65 -3.39 10.01 -21.52
N GLU A 66 -2.65 11.14 -21.50
CA GLU A 66 -2.94 12.34 -20.68
C GLU A 66 -3.12 11.99 -19.19
N LEU A 67 -2.25 11.11 -18.70
CA LEU A 67 -2.24 10.61 -17.32
C LEU A 67 -0.96 11.05 -16.61
N MET A 68 -1.06 11.29 -15.31
CA MET A 68 0.08 11.46 -14.42
C MET A 68 -0.12 10.61 -13.16
N MET A 69 0.95 10.07 -12.61
CA MET A 69 0.91 9.12 -11.51
C MET A 69 1.99 9.40 -10.49
N ASP A 70 1.61 9.38 -9.23
CA ASP A 70 2.52 9.52 -8.10
C ASP A 70 2.44 8.26 -7.23
N VAL A 71 3.58 7.70 -6.87
CA VAL A 71 3.69 6.43 -6.14
C VAL A 71 3.98 6.72 -4.69
N MET A 72 3.24 6.06 -3.80
CA MET A 72 3.41 6.19 -2.35
C MET A 72 3.37 4.83 -1.68
N ARG A 73 3.95 4.77 -0.50
CA ARG A 73 4.04 3.57 0.32
C ARG A 73 3.36 3.78 1.65
N VAL A 74 2.60 2.78 2.07
CA VAL A 74 1.94 2.73 3.37
C VAL A 74 2.28 1.41 4.03
N ASP A 75 2.39 1.45 5.35
CA ASP A 75 2.67 0.31 6.22
C ASP A 75 1.84 0.43 7.52
N ASP A 76 1.89 -0.58 8.37
CA ASP A 76 1.25 -0.62 9.67
C ASP A 76 2.22 -0.65 10.86
N HIS A 77 3.49 -0.36 10.59
CA HIS A 77 4.57 -0.29 11.58
C HIS A 77 4.89 1.15 12.01
N ALA A 78 4.55 2.14 11.17
CA ALA A 78 4.91 3.53 11.40
C ALA A 78 3.93 4.24 12.34
N PHE A 79 4.44 4.85 13.40
CA PHE A 79 3.66 5.63 14.35
C PHE A 79 4.35 6.93 14.75
N VAL A 80 3.59 7.87 15.29
CA VAL A 80 4.10 9.13 15.83
C VAL A 80 4.32 8.98 17.34
N ASP A 81 5.53 9.22 17.81
CA ASP A 81 5.85 9.18 19.23
C ASP A 81 5.33 10.41 20.01
N GLU A 82 5.46 10.39 21.33
CA GLU A 82 5.05 11.49 22.22
C GLU A 82 5.74 12.84 21.89
N LYS A 83 6.84 12.81 21.13
CA LYS A 83 7.60 13.99 20.71
C LYS A 83 7.23 14.45 19.29
N GLY A 84 6.24 13.82 18.65
CA GLY A 84 5.80 14.14 17.30
C GLY A 84 6.71 13.58 16.21
N LYS A 85 7.65 12.69 16.53
CA LYS A 85 8.56 12.09 15.55
C LYS A 85 7.99 10.76 15.04
N ILE A 86 8.09 10.54 13.73
CA ILE A 86 7.74 9.26 13.11
C ILE A 86 8.79 8.22 13.49
N GLN A 87 8.32 7.11 14.05
CA GLN A 87 9.09 5.91 14.37
C GLN A 87 8.60 4.77 13.47
N ASN A 88 9.52 3.97 12.94
CA ASN A 88 9.24 2.72 12.26
C ASN A 88 10.36 1.72 12.64
N PRO A 89 10.15 0.92 13.70
CA PRO A 89 11.14 -0.02 14.22
C PRO A 89 11.60 -1.05 13.19
N THR A 90 10.68 -1.53 12.35
CA THR A 90 10.94 -2.47 11.24
C THR A 90 11.97 -1.90 10.28
N ASN A 91 11.72 -0.70 9.76
CA ASN A 91 12.63 -0.03 8.83
C ASN A 91 14.00 0.26 9.47
N ALA A 92 14.02 0.66 10.75
CA ALA A 92 15.26 0.87 11.47
C ALA A 92 16.08 -0.43 11.62
N GLY A 93 15.42 -1.55 11.94
CA GLY A 93 16.03 -2.87 12.03
C GLY A 93 16.57 -3.36 10.69
N GLU A 94 15.78 -3.23 9.62
CA GLU A 94 16.19 -3.60 8.27
C GLU A 94 17.36 -2.76 7.77
N SER A 95 17.33 -1.45 8.00
CA SER A 95 18.43 -0.54 7.66
C SER A 95 19.73 -0.93 8.35
N LYS A 96 19.65 -1.32 9.62
CA LYS A 96 20.81 -1.81 10.40
C LYS A 96 21.35 -3.11 9.81
N LEU A 97 20.49 -4.11 9.61
CA LEU A 97 20.89 -5.41 9.04
C LEU A 97 21.44 -5.26 7.62
N TYR A 98 20.85 -4.39 6.80
CA TYR A 98 21.33 -4.11 5.45
C TYR A 98 22.74 -3.52 5.48
N LYS A 99 23.01 -2.61 6.42
CA LYS A 99 24.35 -2.06 6.63
C LYS A 99 25.36 -3.13 7.05
N GLU A 100 25.01 -3.97 8.02
CA GLU A 100 25.86 -5.08 8.48
C GLU A 100 26.17 -6.07 7.34
N LEU A 101 25.17 -6.42 6.53
CA LEU A 101 25.33 -7.30 5.38
C LEU A 101 26.22 -6.67 4.30
N LYS A 102 26.07 -5.36 4.04
CA LYS A 102 26.93 -4.64 3.10
C LYS A 102 28.39 -4.61 3.57
N GLU A 103 28.62 -4.45 4.88
CA GLU A 103 29.95 -4.48 5.50
C GLU A 103 30.57 -5.88 5.51
N SER A 104 29.77 -6.95 5.37
CA SER A 104 30.24 -8.35 5.33
C SER A 104 30.80 -8.80 3.96
N SER A 105 30.87 -7.92 2.97
CA SER A 105 31.23 -8.26 1.57
C SER A 105 30.31 -9.27 0.88
N ILE A 106 29.14 -9.62 1.43
CA ILE A 106 28.24 -10.60 0.83
C ILE A 106 27.78 -10.22 -0.59
N GLN A 107 27.64 -8.91 -0.85
CA GLN A 107 27.33 -8.37 -2.19
C GLN A 107 28.49 -8.51 -3.17
N GLU A 108 29.74 -8.57 -2.71
CA GLU A 108 30.90 -8.82 -3.58
C GLU A 108 30.97 -10.30 -4.00
N ILE A 109 30.50 -11.20 -3.13
CA ILE A 109 30.40 -12.64 -3.43
C ILE A 109 29.26 -12.91 -4.42
N TYR A 110 28.16 -12.17 -4.32
CA TYR A 110 26.98 -12.29 -5.17
C TYR A 110 26.60 -10.96 -5.85
N PRO A 111 27.42 -10.47 -6.79
CA PRO A 111 27.29 -9.11 -7.35
C PRO A 111 26.00 -8.87 -8.15
N ASN A 112 25.36 -9.94 -8.61
CA ASN A 112 24.12 -9.88 -9.39
C ASN A 112 22.88 -10.28 -8.57
N ALA A 113 23.04 -10.63 -7.29
CA ALA A 113 21.92 -11.01 -6.44
C ALA A 113 21.27 -9.77 -5.81
N GLU A 114 19.93 -9.73 -5.79
CA GLU A 114 19.21 -8.76 -5.00
C GLU A 114 19.23 -9.17 -3.52
N LEU A 115 19.72 -8.29 -2.66
CA LEU A 115 19.71 -8.51 -1.21
C LEU A 115 18.34 -8.15 -0.64
N ILE A 116 17.62 -9.15 -0.13
CA ILE A 116 16.35 -8.96 0.58
C ILE A 116 16.60 -9.17 2.07
N VAL A 117 16.22 -8.19 2.87
CA VAL A 117 16.33 -8.21 4.34
C VAL A 117 14.92 -8.12 4.90
N ASN A 118 14.58 -9.03 5.81
CA ASN A 118 13.37 -8.96 6.61
C ASN A 118 13.80 -8.96 8.08
N ALA A 119 13.65 -7.83 8.76
CA ALA A 119 14.06 -7.70 10.15
C ALA A 119 12.93 -8.13 11.08
N LYS A 120 13.24 -8.95 12.08
CA LYS A 120 12.33 -9.22 13.19
C LYS A 120 12.51 -8.14 14.25
N THR A 121 11.47 -7.35 14.51
CA THR A 121 11.49 -6.30 15.53
C THR A 121 11.55 -6.86 16.95
N LEU A 122 11.09 -8.11 17.14
CA LEU A 122 10.87 -8.75 18.44
C LEU A 122 9.87 -7.98 19.34
N LEU A 123 9.10 -7.05 18.76
CA LEU A 123 8.02 -6.37 19.45
C LEU A 123 6.81 -7.31 19.57
N PRO A 124 5.96 -7.12 20.60
CA PRO A 124 4.65 -7.77 20.63
C PRO A 124 3.85 -7.41 19.37
N SER A 125 3.00 -8.33 18.89
CA SER A 125 2.31 -8.16 17.60
C SER A 125 1.50 -6.86 17.53
N GLU A 126 0.88 -6.43 18.62
CA GLU A 126 0.11 -5.17 18.66
C GLU A 126 0.96 -3.89 18.65
N GLN A 127 2.27 -4.02 18.92
CA GLN A 127 3.24 -2.93 18.82
C GLN A 127 4.00 -2.95 17.47
N ASP A 128 3.91 -4.07 16.74
CA ASP A 128 4.53 -4.22 15.42
C ASP A 128 3.50 -4.04 14.28
N HIS A 129 2.35 -4.71 14.38
CA HIS A 129 1.24 -4.71 13.44
C HIS A 129 -0.03 -4.16 14.11
N ASN A 130 -0.32 -2.89 13.87
CA ASN A 130 -1.42 -2.20 14.54
C ASN A 130 -2.34 -1.49 13.54
N TYR A 131 -3.64 -1.79 13.64
CA TYR A 131 -4.65 -1.18 12.77
C TYR A 131 -4.70 0.36 12.89
N LEU A 132 -4.50 0.92 14.08
CA LEU A 132 -4.49 2.37 14.26
C LEU A 132 -3.24 3.00 13.64
N PHE A 133 -2.09 2.31 13.68
CA PHE A 133 -0.90 2.74 12.96
C PHE A 133 -1.13 2.69 11.46
N TYR A 134 -1.69 1.60 10.94
CA TYR A 134 -2.10 1.48 9.54
C TYR A 134 -3.01 2.63 9.09
N LYS A 135 -4.12 2.84 9.81
CA LYS A 135 -5.10 3.91 9.52
C LYS A 135 -4.45 5.28 9.50
N SER A 136 -3.73 5.63 10.57
CA SER A 136 -3.11 6.96 10.69
C SER A 136 -1.96 7.17 9.71
N ASN A 137 -1.17 6.14 9.39
CA ASN A 137 -0.11 6.20 8.39
C ASN A 137 -0.70 6.38 7.00
N PHE A 138 -1.72 5.60 6.63
CA PHE A 138 -2.44 5.74 5.37
C PHE A 138 -3.02 7.15 5.21
N GLU A 139 -3.79 7.62 6.19
CA GLU A 139 -4.39 8.96 6.17
C GLU A 139 -3.32 10.03 5.97
N ARG A 140 -2.23 9.97 6.75
CA ARG A 140 -1.13 10.93 6.67
C ARG A 140 -0.47 10.92 5.30
N ILE A 141 -0.04 9.76 4.80
CA ILE A 141 0.69 9.66 3.53
C ILE A 141 -0.20 10.11 2.38
N VAL A 142 -1.39 9.54 2.24
CA VAL A 142 -2.28 9.85 1.11
C VAL A 142 -2.68 11.33 1.14
N SER A 143 -2.97 11.90 2.32
CA SER A 143 -3.28 13.34 2.44
C SER A 143 -2.11 14.24 2.05
N GLU A 144 -0.87 13.87 2.36
CA GLU A 144 0.31 14.64 1.94
C GLU A 144 0.49 14.65 0.41
N HIS A 145 0.19 13.54 -0.27
CA HIS A 145 0.20 13.49 -1.74
C HIS A 145 -0.97 14.28 -2.35
N ILE A 146 -2.17 14.21 -1.75
CA ILE A 146 -3.33 15.03 -2.15
C ILE A 146 -3.00 16.53 -2.06
N LYS A 147 -2.29 16.97 -1.02
CA LYS A 147 -1.89 18.39 -0.88
C LYS A 147 -0.98 18.88 -2.02
N LYS A 148 -0.29 17.98 -2.71
CA LYS A 148 0.61 18.30 -3.82
C LYS A 148 -0.09 18.31 -5.18
N LEU A 149 -1.36 17.92 -5.28
CA LEU A 149 -2.11 17.92 -6.54
C LEU A 149 -2.04 19.24 -7.32
N PRO A 150 -2.15 20.44 -6.70
CA PRO A 150 -2.03 21.69 -7.44
C PRO A 150 -0.68 21.83 -8.15
N LEU A 151 0.40 21.31 -7.55
CA LEU A 151 1.73 21.31 -8.15
C LEU A 151 1.76 20.35 -9.35
N TYR A 152 1.23 19.13 -9.20
CA TYR A 152 1.22 18.12 -10.27
C TYR A 152 0.44 18.64 -11.48
N GLN A 153 -0.73 19.22 -11.23
CA GLN A 153 -1.58 19.83 -12.26
C GLN A 153 -0.91 21.04 -12.93
N SER A 154 -0.11 21.82 -12.19
CA SER A 154 0.65 22.92 -12.79
C SER A 154 1.80 22.45 -13.69
N ASN A 155 2.38 21.29 -13.40
CA ASN A 155 3.43 20.68 -14.21
C ASN A 155 2.85 19.97 -15.45
N HIS A 156 1.63 19.45 -15.37
CA HIS A 156 0.94 18.70 -16.42
C HIS A 156 -0.52 19.14 -16.56
N ASP A 157 -0.73 20.30 -17.21
CA ASP A 157 -2.08 20.86 -17.37
C ASP A 157 -2.99 19.95 -18.21
N GLY A 158 -4.21 19.74 -17.72
CA GLY A 158 -5.21 18.86 -18.33
C GLY A 158 -5.05 17.37 -18.07
N TYR A 159 -3.96 16.92 -17.43
CA TYR A 159 -3.72 15.49 -17.21
C TYR A 159 -4.57 14.96 -16.05
N LYS A 160 -5.09 13.75 -16.20
CA LYS A 160 -5.80 13.05 -15.12
C LYS A 160 -4.81 12.50 -14.10
N THR A 161 -5.16 12.57 -12.82
CA THR A 161 -4.26 12.19 -11.73
C THR A 161 -4.55 10.80 -11.20
N VAL A 162 -3.52 9.96 -11.15
CA VAL A 162 -3.50 8.64 -10.52
C VAL A 162 -2.66 8.71 -9.26
N LEU A 163 -3.21 8.28 -8.12
CA LEU A 163 -2.38 7.95 -6.96
C LEU A 163 -2.18 6.43 -6.90
N PHE A 164 -0.93 5.99 -6.84
CA PHE A 164 -0.57 4.59 -6.71
C PHE A 164 -0.11 4.32 -5.28
N VAL A 165 -0.87 3.53 -4.53
CA VAL A 165 -0.56 3.14 -3.15
C VAL A 165 0.00 1.73 -3.15
N MET A 166 1.28 1.60 -2.84
CA MET A 166 1.90 0.33 -2.43
C MET A 166 1.66 0.13 -0.93
N ASP A 167 0.83 -0.84 -0.60
CA ASP A 167 0.42 -1.16 0.76
C ASP A 167 1.16 -2.40 1.27
N GLU A 168 2.13 -2.15 2.15
CA GLU A 168 2.95 -3.15 2.79
C GLU A 168 2.32 -3.69 4.08
N SER A 169 1.14 -3.20 4.49
CA SER A 169 0.51 -3.60 5.74
C SER A 169 -0.03 -5.03 5.74
N SER A 170 -0.15 -5.57 6.95
CA SER A 170 -0.75 -6.88 7.20
C SER A 170 -2.24 -6.90 6.86
N ALA A 171 -2.80 -8.11 6.85
CA ALA A 171 -4.25 -8.27 6.87
C ALA A 171 -4.78 -8.16 8.31
N TYR A 172 -6.04 -7.74 8.40
CA TYR A 172 -6.74 -7.51 9.65
C TYR A 172 -8.09 -8.21 9.63
N LEU A 173 -8.67 -8.40 10.82
CA LEU A 173 -10.06 -8.82 10.96
C LEU A 173 -10.72 -8.10 12.13
N GLN A 174 -12.04 -7.90 12.05
CA GLN A 174 -12.84 -7.48 13.19
C GLN A 174 -13.37 -8.72 13.93
N CYS A 175 -12.94 -8.91 15.16
CA CYS A 175 -13.37 -10.00 16.04
C CYS A 175 -14.89 -9.97 16.25
N GLU A 176 -15.55 -11.14 16.37
CA GLU A 176 -16.98 -11.26 16.72
C GLU A 176 -17.28 -10.94 18.20
N SER A 177 -16.26 -11.06 19.05
CA SER A 177 -16.27 -10.66 20.45
C SER A 177 -15.33 -9.47 20.68
N ASN A 178 -15.03 -9.17 21.95
CA ASN A 178 -13.91 -8.30 22.29
C ASN A 178 -12.62 -8.84 21.66
N LYS A 179 -11.73 -7.92 21.28
CA LYS A 179 -10.39 -8.25 20.81
C LYS A 179 -9.67 -9.11 21.87
N PRO A 180 -9.09 -10.27 21.50
CA PRO A 180 -8.30 -11.07 22.44
C PRO A 180 -7.04 -10.31 22.85
N ASN A 181 -6.46 -10.68 24.00
CA ASN A 181 -5.12 -10.21 24.34
C ASN A 181 -4.13 -10.90 23.41
N MET A 182 -3.57 -10.16 22.43
CA MET A 182 -2.68 -10.75 21.42
C MET A 182 -1.38 -11.31 22.01
N ASP A 183 -0.98 -10.88 23.21
CA ASP A 183 0.16 -11.47 23.92
C ASP A 183 -0.11 -12.90 24.42
N GLU A 184 -1.39 -13.30 24.49
CA GLU A 184 -1.84 -14.63 24.93
C GLU A 184 -2.27 -15.52 23.76
N VAL A 185 -2.39 -14.97 22.55
CA VAL A 185 -2.78 -15.74 21.36
C VAL A 185 -1.53 -16.37 20.76
N HIS A 186 -1.60 -17.66 20.44
CA HIS A 186 -0.51 -18.40 19.82
C HIS A 186 -0.76 -18.68 18.34
N GLU A 187 0.33 -18.84 17.58
CA GLU A 187 0.26 -19.25 16.17
C GLU A 187 -0.57 -20.53 16.02
N GLY A 188 -1.55 -20.51 15.11
CA GLY A 188 -2.48 -21.61 14.85
C GLY A 188 -3.79 -21.55 15.65
N GLU A 189 -3.94 -20.61 16.59
CA GLU A 189 -5.23 -20.36 17.21
C GLU A 189 -6.22 -19.68 16.25
N MET A 190 -7.50 -20.04 16.38
CA MET A 190 -8.56 -19.54 15.51
C MET A 190 -9.30 -18.39 16.20
N ILE A 191 -9.25 -17.21 15.59
CA ILE A 191 -10.04 -16.05 16.00
C ILE A 191 -11.28 -15.95 15.11
N ALA A 192 -12.46 -15.92 15.71
CA ALA A 192 -13.72 -15.71 14.99
C ALA A 192 -13.91 -14.21 14.69
N GLY A 193 -14.12 -13.88 13.43
CA GLY A 193 -14.27 -12.50 13.01
C GLY A 193 -14.64 -12.35 11.54
N LYS A 194 -14.79 -11.09 11.13
CA LYS A 194 -15.02 -10.70 9.73
C LYS A 194 -13.72 -10.15 9.16
N PRO A 195 -13.33 -10.54 7.94
CA PRO A 195 -12.13 -10.01 7.30
C PRO A 195 -12.24 -8.49 7.15
N HIS A 196 -11.14 -7.78 7.36
CA HIS A 196 -11.04 -6.35 7.05
C HIS A 196 -10.87 -6.17 5.55
N LEU A 197 -11.95 -5.78 4.88
CA LEU A 197 -11.96 -5.38 3.49
C LEU A 197 -11.49 -3.93 3.40
N PHE A 198 -10.18 -3.72 3.42
CA PHE A 198 -9.54 -2.40 3.44
C PHE A 198 -10.07 -1.44 2.36
N PHE A 199 -10.38 -1.98 1.18
CA PHE A 199 -10.92 -1.25 0.04
C PHE A 199 -12.40 -0.82 0.17
N TRP A 200 -13.09 -1.25 1.22
CA TRP A 200 -14.43 -0.80 1.56
C TRP A 200 -14.51 -0.19 2.96
N ASP A 201 -13.40 -0.05 3.69
CA ASP A 201 -13.41 0.59 4.99
C ASP A 201 -13.65 2.10 4.85
N GLU A 202 -14.67 2.61 5.53
CA GLU A 202 -15.03 4.02 5.50
C GLU A 202 -13.88 4.93 5.96
N ASN A 203 -13.03 4.48 6.89
CA ASN A 203 -11.93 5.27 7.40
C ASN A 203 -10.84 5.50 6.37
N PHE A 204 -10.65 4.56 5.45
CA PHE A 204 -9.60 4.63 4.44
C PHE A 204 -10.11 5.25 3.16
N VAL A 205 -11.26 4.79 2.67
CA VAL A 205 -11.80 5.22 1.38
C VAL A 205 -12.14 6.72 1.42
N ASN A 206 -12.67 7.23 2.54
CA ASN A 206 -12.99 8.66 2.68
C ASN A 206 -11.76 9.59 2.71
N VAL A 207 -10.53 9.06 2.88
CA VAL A 207 -9.32 9.90 2.82
C VAL A 207 -9.12 10.49 1.43
N PHE A 208 -9.42 9.72 0.39
CA PHE A 208 -9.12 10.09 -1.00
C PHE A 208 -10.36 10.35 -1.85
N LEU A 209 -11.54 9.87 -1.47
CA LEU A 209 -12.77 10.23 -2.19
C LEU A 209 -12.98 11.74 -2.16
N HIS A 210 -13.36 12.30 -3.31
CA HIS A 210 -13.60 13.74 -3.50
C HIS A 210 -12.38 14.64 -3.20
N SER A 211 -11.17 14.08 -3.13
CA SER A 211 -9.93 14.82 -2.91
C SER A 211 -9.38 15.54 -4.15
N GLY A 212 -10.03 15.36 -5.31
CA GLY A 212 -9.65 15.96 -6.59
C GLY A 212 -8.82 15.05 -7.50
N ILE A 213 -8.39 13.88 -7.02
CA ILE A 213 -7.76 12.84 -7.86
C ILE A 213 -8.77 12.19 -8.81
N ASP A 214 -8.30 11.67 -9.94
CA ASP A 214 -9.14 10.95 -10.90
C ASP A 214 -9.23 9.47 -10.56
N TYR A 215 -8.09 8.85 -10.26
CA TYR A 215 -7.98 7.42 -10.00
C TYR A 215 -7.09 7.14 -8.80
N LEU A 216 -7.39 6.05 -8.10
CA LEU A 216 -6.50 5.46 -7.11
C LEU A 216 -6.28 3.99 -7.41
N ILE A 217 -5.02 3.58 -7.42
CA ILE A 217 -4.59 2.18 -7.52
C ILE A 217 -4.08 1.77 -6.16
N TRP A 218 -4.75 0.83 -5.52
CA TRP A 218 -4.35 0.29 -4.22
C TRP A 218 -3.78 -1.10 -4.40
N TYR A 219 -2.45 -1.20 -4.42
CA TYR A 219 -1.71 -2.45 -4.54
C TYR A 219 -1.30 -2.96 -3.15
N ALA A 220 -1.95 -4.02 -2.66
CA ALA A 220 -1.77 -4.61 -1.34
C ALA A 220 -1.36 -6.11 -1.43
N PRO A 221 -0.14 -6.42 -1.89
CA PRO A 221 0.26 -7.80 -2.20
C PRO A 221 0.41 -8.72 -0.98
N TYR A 222 0.50 -8.17 0.23
CA TYR A 222 0.89 -8.93 1.43
C TYR A 222 -0.26 -9.22 2.40
N LYS A 223 -1.50 -8.83 2.06
CA LYS A 223 -2.66 -9.09 2.92
C LYS A 223 -3.06 -10.58 2.86
N LEU A 224 -2.55 -11.35 3.82
CA LEU A 224 -2.80 -12.79 3.92
C LEU A 224 -3.76 -13.13 5.07
N LEU A 225 -4.91 -13.71 4.74
CA LEU A 225 -5.86 -14.25 5.71
C LEU A 225 -5.92 -15.77 5.61
N ARG A 226 -5.58 -16.46 6.70
CA ARG A 226 -5.72 -17.93 6.83
C ARG A 226 -6.99 -18.26 7.58
N THR A 227 -7.79 -19.17 7.04
CA THR A 227 -9.04 -19.65 7.64
C THR A 227 -9.02 -21.16 7.77
N SER A 228 -9.99 -21.72 8.49
CA SER A 228 -10.17 -23.17 8.60
C SER A 228 -10.48 -23.85 7.26
N GLN A 229 -10.85 -23.09 6.23
CA GLN A 229 -11.16 -23.59 4.88
C GLN A 229 -10.02 -23.34 3.88
N GLY A 230 -8.89 -22.78 4.32
CA GLY A 230 -7.78 -22.40 3.46
C GLY A 230 -7.52 -20.90 3.48
N ILE A 231 -6.88 -20.40 2.43
CA ILE A 231 -6.57 -18.97 2.29
C ILE A 231 -7.84 -18.23 1.84
N PHE A 232 -8.17 -17.15 2.55
CA PHE A 232 -9.17 -16.20 2.09
C PHE A 232 -8.49 -15.18 1.20
N GLU A 233 -8.72 -15.29 -0.11
CA GLU A 233 -8.07 -14.44 -1.11
C GLU A 233 -8.73 -13.05 -1.14
N LEU A 234 -7.94 -12.04 -0.78
CA LEU A 234 -8.27 -10.63 -1.02
C LEU A 234 -7.67 -10.21 -2.37
N PRO A 235 -8.28 -9.25 -3.10
CA PRO A 235 -7.66 -8.70 -4.28
C PRO A 235 -6.30 -8.07 -3.92
N LYS A 236 -5.29 -8.37 -4.73
CA LYS A 236 -3.97 -7.74 -4.60
C LYS A 236 -3.99 -6.31 -5.09
N VAL A 237 -4.83 -5.99 -6.06
CA VAL A 237 -4.98 -4.64 -6.61
C VAL A 237 -6.44 -4.26 -6.56
N VAL A 238 -6.73 -3.06 -6.06
CA VAL A 238 -8.04 -2.43 -6.18
C VAL A 238 -7.95 -1.11 -6.92
N MET A 239 -8.73 -0.99 -7.98
CA MET A 239 -8.82 0.19 -8.83
C MET A 239 -10.05 1.02 -8.45
N PHE A 240 -9.86 2.30 -8.17
CA PHE A 240 -10.91 3.27 -7.86
C PHE A 240 -11.02 4.34 -8.95
N ASP A 241 -12.24 4.59 -9.43
CA ASP A 241 -12.58 5.83 -10.14
C ASP A 241 -13.13 6.81 -9.10
N CYS A 242 -12.33 7.81 -8.75
CA CYS A 242 -12.61 8.69 -7.62
C CYS A 242 -13.59 9.83 -7.99
N LYS A 243 -13.89 10.02 -9.28
CA LYS A 243 -14.80 11.07 -9.77
C LYS A 243 -16.20 10.57 -10.06
N THR A 244 -16.32 9.36 -10.61
CA THR A 244 -17.59 8.82 -11.12
C THR A 244 -18.05 7.57 -10.40
N GLY A 245 -17.18 6.92 -9.62
CA GLY A 245 -17.54 5.76 -8.82
C GLY A 245 -18.59 6.07 -7.76
N ASN A 246 -19.52 5.14 -7.56
CA ASN A 246 -20.47 5.20 -6.45
C ASN A 246 -19.96 4.32 -5.31
N TYR A 247 -19.74 4.94 -4.15
CA TYR A 247 -19.21 4.29 -2.95
C TYR A 247 -20.18 4.39 -1.75
N ASP A 248 -21.49 4.32 -1.99
CA ASP A 248 -22.52 4.51 -0.95
C ASP A 248 -22.55 3.41 0.14
N ASN A 249 -21.84 2.30 -0.04
CA ASN A 249 -21.89 1.12 0.83
C ASN A 249 -20.54 0.82 1.53
N LEU A 250 -19.87 1.85 2.06
CA LEU A 250 -18.67 1.66 2.87
C LEU A 250 -18.99 0.93 4.18
N ILE A 251 -18.05 0.12 4.64
CA ILE A 251 -18.12 -0.65 5.87
C ILE A 251 -17.52 0.17 7.00
N LYS A 252 -18.33 0.40 8.03
CA LYS A 252 -17.87 0.93 9.31
C LYS A 252 -17.44 -0.20 10.22
N TYR A 253 -16.13 -0.37 10.40
CA TYR A 253 -15.60 -1.31 11.38
C TYR A 253 -15.56 -0.72 12.79
N ASN A 254 -15.67 -1.57 13.80
CA ASN A 254 -15.40 -1.24 15.20
C ASN A 254 -13.92 -1.43 15.48
N GLU A 255 -13.17 -0.32 15.53
CA GLU A 255 -11.71 -0.28 15.67
C GLU A 255 -11.22 -0.95 16.95
N GLU A 256 -12.01 -0.91 18.04
CA GLU A 256 -11.66 -1.55 19.32
C GLU A 256 -11.65 -3.09 19.22
N ARG A 257 -12.21 -3.64 18.14
CA ARG A 257 -12.34 -5.08 17.91
C ARG A 257 -11.49 -5.57 16.73
N ILE A 258 -10.72 -4.70 16.11
CA ILE A 258 -9.81 -5.09 15.03
C ILE A 258 -8.52 -5.65 15.60
N CYS A 259 -8.08 -6.80 15.12
CA CYS A 259 -6.77 -7.37 15.39
C CYS A 259 -6.05 -7.72 14.09
N SER A 260 -4.72 -7.74 14.14
CA SER A 260 -3.89 -8.24 13.04
C SER A 260 -4.15 -9.74 12.84
N SER A 261 -4.05 -10.21 11.60
CA SER A 261 -3.98 -11.64 11.31
C SER A 261 -2.58 -12.21 11.43
N GLU A 262 -1.57 -11.38 11.69
CA GLU A 262 -0.19 -11.80 11.97
C GLU A 262 -0.01 -12.00 13.48
N LEU A 263 0.47 -13.21 13.83
CA LEU A 263 0.76 -13.70 15.17
C LEU A 263 2.19 -14.24 15.22
#